data_AF-A0A5J4PPA5-F1
#
_entry.id   AF-A0A5J4PPA5-F1
#
_cell.length_a   1.000
_cell.length_b   1.000
_cell.length_c   1.000
_cell.angle_alpha   90.00
_cell.angle_beta   90.00
_cell.angle_gamma   90.00
#
_symmetry.space_group_name_H-M   'P 1'
#
loop_
_entity.id
_entity.type
_entity.pdbx_description
1 polymer ?
#
loop_
_entity_poly.entity_id
_entity_poly.type
_entity_poly.pdbx_seq_one_letter_code
_entity_poly.pdbx_strand_id
1 'polypeptide(L)'
;SSQGSITKVYDGTPIVPSGQINLTGIVALDTVTATGSYNNANNGAGKTITYGLGGASALNYTLANGTGAITSLIISIQILSRVKAFVASDTNYKGFKINGIVNIDSIDVQVTAQTAGYTSTPNSPITFTLTGYPNNNYKLSTTVTGINAGSGYTLLLVDNSAGLGHILSGDGTATYFN
;
A
#
# COMPACT_ATOMS: atom_id res chain seq x y z
N SER A 1 10.41 -33.00 2.12
CA SER A 1 10.53 -32.03 3.23
C SER A 1 9.26 -31.19 3.34
N SER A 2 8.99 -30.58 4.50
CA SER A 2 7.87 -29.64 4.70
C SER A 2 8.44 -28.30 5.15
N GLN A 3 7.93 -27.22 4.57
CA GLN A 3 8.37 -25.86 4.94
C GLN A 3 7.54 -25.33 6.11
N GLY A 4 8.20 -24.57 6.99
CA GLY A 4 7.49 -23.71 7.93
C GLY A 4 6.71 -22.61 7.20
N SER A 5 5.86 -21.89 7.94
CA SER A 5 5.12 -20.76 7.37
C SER A 5 6.07 -19.63 6.97
N ILE A 6 6.06 -19.24 5.69
CA ILE A 6 6.89 -18.14 5.16
C ILE A 6 6.03 -16.87 5.05
N THR A 7 6.45 -15.81 5.74
CA THR A 7 5.73 -14.52 5.74
C THR A 7 6.55 -13.42 5.10
N LYS A 8 5.90 -12.60 4.25
CA LYS A 8 6.47 -11.38 3.68
C LYS A 8 5.52 -10.20 3.83
N VAL A 9 6.07 -8.99 3.75
CA VAL A 9 5.27 -7.78 3.53
C VAL A 9 4.91 -7.71 2.05
N TYR A 10 3.74 -7.15 1.73
CA TYR A 10 3.31 -6.92 0.37
C TYR A 10 4.32 -6.08 -0.42
N ASP A 11 4.67 -6.55 -1.62
CA ASP A 11 5.61 -5.91 -2.55
C ASP A 11 5.13 -5.98 -4.02
N GLY A 12 3.86 -6.31 -4.23
CA GLY A 12 3.27 -6.49 -5.57
C GLY A 12 3.56 -7.83 -6.24
N THR A 13 4.37 -8.72 -5.64
CA THR A 13 4.74 -10.00 -6.25
C THR A 13 4.30 -11.20 -5.41
N PRO A 14 3.91 -12.32 -6.05
CA PRO A 14 3.65 -13.56 -5.34
C PRO A 14 4.94 -14.33 -5.03
N ILE A 15 6.13 -13.76 -5.23
CA ILE A 15 7.40 -14.47 -5.11
C ILE A 15 7.81 -14.58 -3.63
N VAL A 16 8.22 -15.79 -3.22
CA VAL A 16 8.82 -16.02 -1.89
C VAL A 16 10.20 -15.36 -1.85
N PRO A 17 10.55 -14.60 -0.79
CA PRO A 17 11.86 -13.97 -0.69
C PRO A 17 13.00 -15.00 -0.71
N SER A 18 14.10 -14.65 -1.40
CA SER A 18 15.28 -15.52 -1.49
C SER A 18 15.82 -15.87 -0.11
N GLY A 19 16.25 -17.12 0.06
CA GLY A 19 16.85 -17.58 1.32
C GLY A 19 15.85 -17.95 2.42
N GLN A 20 14.53 -17.85 2.18
CA GLN A 20 13.52 -18.32 3.14
C GLN A 20 13.11 -19.79 2.95
N ILE A 21 13.53 -20.43 1.86
CA ILE A 21 13.21 -21.83 1.59
C ILE A 21 14.36 -22.71 2.10
N ASN A 22 14.14 -23.38 3.22
CA ASN A 22 15.08 -24.32 3.79
C ASN A 22 14.85 -25.72 3.22
N LEU A 23 15.77 -26.21 2.38
CA LEU A 23 15.78 -27.60 1.93
C LEU A 23 16.46 -28.49 2.97
N THR A 24 15.80 -29.57 3.37
CA THR A 24 16.33 -30.59 4.29
C THR A 24 16.31 -31.95 3.63
N GLY A 25 17.22 -32.84 4.05
CA GLY A 25 17.32 -34.20 3.50
C GLY A 25 18.04 -34.28 2.15
N ILE A 26 18.76 -33.22 1.75
CA ILE A 26 19.63 -33.25 0.56
C ILE A 26 20.85 -34.13 0.86
N VAL A 27 21.11 -35.10 -0.01
CA VAL A 27 22.27 -35.98 0.08
C VAL A 27 23.53 -35.17 -0.19
N ALA A 28 24.62 -35.48 0.51
CA ALA A 28 25.90 -34.80 0.30
C ALA A 28 26.32 -34.86 -1.18
N LEU A 29 26.87 -33.74 -1.69
CA LEU A 29 27.27 -33.50 -3.09
C LEU A 29 26.12 -33.26 -4.08
N ASP A 30 24.86 -33.50 -3.71
CA ASP A 30 23.74 -33.11 -4.58
C ASP A 30 23.58 -31.58 -4.62
N THR A 31 23.32 -31.07 -5.82
CA THR A 31 23.04 -29.65 -6.03
C THR A 31 21.55 -29.47 -6.28
N VAL A 32 20.85 -28.92 -5.28
CA VAL A 32 19.41 -28.65 -5.34
C VAL A 32 19.14 -27.23 -4.85
N THR A 33 18.37 -26.47 -5.63
CA THR A 33 17.86 -25.15 -5.28
C THR A 33 16.34 -25.19 -5.26
N ALA A 34 15.73 -24.20 -4.62
CA ALA A 34 14.29 -24.06 -4.60
C ALA A 34 13.85 -22.61 -4.78
N THR A 35 12.76 -22.46 -5.52
CA THR A 35 12.00 -21.22 -5.64
C THR A 35 10.57 -21.46 -5.17
N GLY A 36 9.90 -20.42 -4.68
CA GLY A 36 8.53 -20.53 -4.20
C GLY A 36 7.68 -19.36 -4.67
N SER A 37 6.40 -19.63 -4.89
CA SER A 37 5.40 -18.62 -5.19
C SER A 37 4.14 -18.85 -4.36
N TYR A 38 3.64 -17.79 -3.75
CA TYR A 38 2.28 -17.73 -3.21
C TYR A 38 1.26 -17.87 -4.35
N ASN A 39 0.04 -18.32 -4.01
CA ASN A 39 -1.05 -18.45 -4.97
C ASN A 39 -1.47 -17.12 -5.64
N ASN A 40 -1.27 -15.99 -4.97
CA ASN A 40 -1.38 -14.63 -5.52
C ASN A 40 -0.62 -13.65 -4.63
N ALA A 41 -0.40 -12.42 -5.14
CA ALA A 41 0.34 -11.38 -4.42
C ALA A 41 -0.48 -10.70 -3.31
N ASN A 42 -1.80 -10.88 -3.24
CA ASN A 42 -2.63 -10.16 -2.28
C ASN A 42 -2.37 -10.60 -0.85
N ASN A 43 -2.56 -9.68 0.09
CA ASN A 43 -2.44 -9.94 1.50
C ASN A 43 -3.37 -11.08 1.95
N GLY A 44 -3.00 -11.71 3.05
CA GLY A 44 -3.76 -12.81 3.64
C GLY A 44 -2.87 -13.82 4.33
N ALA A 45 -3.46 -14.53 5.28
CA ALA A 45 -2.85 -15.65 5.99
C ALA A 45 -3.23 -16.98 5.32
N GLY A 46 -2.49 -18.05 5.64
CA GLY A 46 -2.80 -19.41 5.18
C GLY A 46 -2.66 -19.59 3.66
N LYS A 47 -1.91 -18.71 2.99
CA LYS A 47 -1.72 -18.75 1.55
C LYS A 47 -0.91 -19.99 1.17
N THR A 48 -1.34 -20.71 0.14
CA THR A 48 -0.57 -21.81 -0.42
C THR A 48 0.68 -21.29 -1.11
N ILE A 49 1.81 -21.95 -0.86
CA ILE A 49 3.07 -21.73 -1.56
C ILE A 49 3.36 -22.97 -2.40
N THR A 50 3.49 -22.77 -3.71
CA THR A 50 3.96 -23.80 -4.63
C THR A 50 5.45 -23.66 -4.82
N TYR A 51 6.19 -24.76 -4.69
CA TYR A 51 7.63 -24.77 -4.86
C TYR A 51 8.05 -25.39 -6.20
N GLY A 52 9.10 -24.83 -6.77
CA GLY A 52 9.85 -25.43 -7.88
C GLY A 52 11.24 -25.78 -7.39
N LEU A 53 11.70 -26.99 -7.72
CA LEU A 53 13.08 -27.43 -7.47
C LEU A 53 13.93 -27.24 -8.73
N GLY A 54 15.17 -26.81 -8.53
CA GLY A 54 16.17 -26.63 -9.58
C GLY A 54 17.52 -27.21 -9.17
N GLY A 55 18.50 -27.14 -10.08
CA GLY A 55 19.81 -27.75 -9.89
C GLY A 55 19.96 -29.12 -10.53
N ALA A 56 21.20 -29.62 -10.62
CA ALA A 56 21.54 -30.83 -11.36
C ALA A 56 20.85 -32.09 -10.80
N SER A 57 20.61 -32.13 -9.49
CA SER A 57 20.02 -33.29 -8.82
C SER A 57 18.52 -33.13 -8.53
N ALA A 58 17.87 -32.05 -8.99
CA ALA A 58 16.51 -31.67 -8.57
C ALA A 58 15.45 -32.77 -8.76
N LEU A 59 15.57 -33.56 -9.83
CA LEU A 59 14.61 -34.61 -10.19
C LEU A 59 14.58 -35.78 -9.19
N ASN A 60 15.60 -35.89 -8.33
CA ASN A 60 15.66 -36.91 -7.28
C ASN A 60 14.89 -36.51 -6.01
N TYR A 61 14.33 -35.31 -5.98
CA TYR A 61 13.73 -34.72 -4.78
C TYR A 61 12.30 -34.27 -5.04
N THR A 62 11.49 -34.33 -3.99
CA THR A 62 10.16 -33.73 -3.98
C THR A 62 10.04 -32.78 -2.79
N LEU A 63 9.35 -31.67 -3.03
CA LEU A 63 9.04 -30.67 -2.02
C LEU A 63 7.53 -30.46 -2.02
N ALA A 64 6.89 -30.75 -0.90
CA ALA A 64 5.47 -30.54 -0.75
C ALA A 64 5.16 -29.03 -0.69
N ASN A 65 3.97 -28.65 -1.15
CA ASN A 65 3.50 -27.28 -1.02
C ASN A 65 3.52 -26.82 0.43
N GLY A 66 3.81 -25.54 0.63
CA GLY A 66 3.85 -24.90 1.94
C GLY A 66 2.64 -24.01 2.17
N THR A 67 2.62 -23.41 3.35
CA THR A 67 1.73 -22.30 3.67
C THR A 67 2.52 -21.06 4.06
N GLY A 68 1.89 -19.90 4.01
CA GLY A 68 2.52 -18.65 4.39
C GLY A 68 1.53 -17.52 4.52
N ALA A 69 2.05 -16.30 4.66
CA ALA A 69 1.24 -15.10 4.73
C ALA A 69 1.89 -13.94 3.96
N ILE A 70 1.06 -13.07 3.41
CA ILE A 70 1.45 -11.75 2.94
C ILE A 70 0.77 -10.73 3.86
N THR A 71 1.54 -9.93 4.57
CA THR A 71 1.02 -8.85 5.42
C THR A 71 0.89 -7.56 4.64
N SER A 72 -0.05 -6.70 5.02
CA SER A 72 -0.23 -5.41 4.35
C SER A 72 1.03 -4.54 4.43
N LEU A 73 1.34 -3.84 3.35
CA LEU A 73 2.38 -2.82 3.33
C LEU A 73 1.88 -1.57 4.07
N ILE A 74 2.67 -1.11 5.04
CA ILE A 74 2.36 0.13 5.75
C ILE A 74 2.79 1.30 4.87
N ILE A 75 1.85 2.18 4.58
CA ILE A 75 2.07 3.41 3.81
C ILE A 75 1.73 4.63 4.66
N SER A 76 2.28 5.77 4.28
CA SER A 76 2.08 7.02 5.02
C SER A 76 1.49 8.10 4.13
N ILE A 77 0.75 9.01 4.77
CA ILE A 77 0.29 10.24 4.13
C ILE A 77 1.15 11.37 4.70
N GLN A 78 1.83 12.07 3.80
CA GLN A 78 2.56 13.29 4.11
C GLN A 78 1.68 14.49 3.74
N ILE A 79 1.41 15.35 4.72
CA ILE A 79 0.75 16.64 4.46
C ILE A 79 1.79 17.60 3.90
N LEU A 80 1.59 18.04 2.66
CA LEU A 80 2.45 19.00 1.97
C LEU A 80 1.99 20.44 2.20
N SER A 81 0.68 20.63 2.33
CA SER A 81 0.05 21.92 2.62
C SER A 81 -1.14 21.70 3.54
N ARG A 82 -1.40 22.67 4.44
CA ARG A 82 -2.57 22.59 5.34
C ARG A 82 -3.85 22.53 4.52
N VAL A 83 -4.66 21.50 4.77
CA VAL A 83 -5.97 21.33 4.15
C VAL A 83 -6.94 22.29 4.85
N LYS A 84 -7.50 23.24 4.09
CA LYS A 84 -8.68 24.02 4.49
C LYS A 84 -9.86 23.44 3.73
N ALA A 85 -10.89 22.99 4.44
CA ALA A 85 -12.21 22.84 3.84
C ALA A 85 -13.26 23.02 4.93
N PHE A 86 -14.27 23.87 4.69
CA PHE A 86 -15.62 23.33 4.53
C PHE A 86 -16.65 24.34 4.01
N VAL A 87 -17.20 24.03 2.83
CA VAL A 87 -18.65 23.92 2.63
C VAL A 87 -18.97 22.43 2.41
N ALA A 88 -20.14 21.94 2.81
CA ALA A 88 -20.47 20.50 2.81
C ALA A 88 -20.44 19.79 1.45
N SER A 89 -20.30 20.56 0.37
CA SER A 89 -20.21 20.08 -1.01
C SER A 89 -18.79 19.84 -1.51
N ASP A 90 -17.74 20.13 -0.72
CA ASP A 90 -16.35 19.96 -1.18
C ASP A 90 -15.93 18.48 -1.22
N THR A 91 -15.63 17.99 -2.42
CA THR A 91 -15.20 16.60 -2.69
C THR A 91 -13.76 16.49 -3.18
N ASN A 92 -13.07 17.61 -3.42
CA ASN A 92 -11.73 17.65 -4.00
C ASN A 92 -10.69 18.13 -2.98
N TYR A 93 -9.98 17.20 -2.35
CA TYR A 93 -8.93 17.50 -1.38
C TYR A 93 -7.54 17.43 -2.04
N LYS A 94 -6.73 18.50 -1.90
CA LYS A 94 -5.33 18.56 -2.36
C LYS A 94 -4.39 18.87 -1.19
N GLY A 95 -3.08 18.77 -1.40
CA GLY A 95 -2.07 19.15 -0.40
C GLY A 95 -1.54 18.01 0.46
N PHE A 96 -1.72 16.77 0.03
CA PHE A 96 -1.11 15.60 0.65
C PHE A 96 -0.50 14.68 -0.41
N LYS A 97 0.50 13.90 -0.03
CA LYS A 97 1.14 12.86 -0.83
C LYS A 97 1.07 11.52 -0.10
N ILE A 98 0.88 10.43 -0.83
CA ILE A 98 0.99 9.07 -0.29
C ILE A 98 2.40 8.57 -0.59
N ASN A 99 3.06 8.02 0.42
CA ASN A 99 4.39 7.43 0.30
C ASN A 99 4.31 5.91 0.52
N GLY A 100 5.01 5.15 -0.32
CA GLY A 100 5.19 3.71 -0.19
C GLY A 100 4.24 2.82 -1.01
N ILE A 101 3.52 3.38 -2.00
CA ILE A 101 2.73 2.57 -2.94
C ILE A 101 3.68 1.79 -3.86
N VAL A 102 3.38 0.51 -4.11
CA VAL A 102 4.10 -0.31 -5.08
C VAL A 102 3.73 0.17 -6.49
N ASN A 103 4.75 0.41 -7.33
CA ASN A 103 4.65 1.05 -8.64
C ASN A 103 3.61 0.43 -9.60
N ILE A 104 3.25 -0.85 -9.41
CA ILE A 104 2.30 -1.55 -10.28
C ILE A 104 0.82 -1.30 -9.93
N ASP A 105 0.54 -0.71 -8.77
CA ASP A 105 -0.82 -0.60 -8.23
C ASP A 105 -1.47 0.75 -8.53
N SER A 106 -2.79 0.73 -8.72
CA SER A 106 -3.63 1.93 -8.92
C SER A 106 -4.49 2.16 -7.69
N ILE A 107 -3.90 2.81 -6.69
CA ILE A 107 -4.57 3.15 -5.42
C ILE A 107 -4.91 4.63 -5.41
N ASP A 108 -6.18 4.89 -5.13
CA ASP A 108 -6.70 6.23 -4.87
C ASP A 108 -6.88 6.45 -3.37
N VAL A 109 -7.00 7.71 -2.98
CA VAL A 109 -7.35 8.08 -1.62
C VAL A 109 -8.57 8.97 -1.63
N GLN A 110 -9.62 8.50 -0.98
CA GLN A 110 -10.76 9.31 -0.65
C GLN A 110 -10.51 9.98 0.71
N VAL A 111 -10.70 11.29 0.74
CA VAL A 111 -10.62 12.09 1.97
C VAL A 111 -12.04 12.46 2.37
N THR A 112 -12.41 12.14 3.61
CA THR A 112 -13.68 12.58 4.20
C THR A 112 -13.37 13.38 5.45
N ALA A 113 -13.57 14.70 5.38
CA ALA A 113 -13.59 15.54 6.58
C ALA A 113 -15.04 15.61 7.09
N GLN A 114 -15.29 15.16 8.31
CA GLN A 114 -16.56 15.40 8.99
C GLN A 114 -16.42 16.66 9.84
N THR A 115 -16.73 17.83 9.30
CA THR A 115 -16.84 19.03 10.14
C THR A 115 -18.23 19.09 10.75
N ALA A 116 -18.31 19.17 12.08
CA ALA A 116 -19.55 19.49 12.77
C ALA A 116 -19.90 20.97 12.56
N GLY A 117 -20.50 21.29 11.41
CA GLY A 117 -20.99 22.62 11.08
C GLY A 117 -19.96 23.55 10.44
N TYR A 118 -20.47 24.59 9.76
CA TYR A 118 -19.72 25.67 9.11
C TYR A 118 -18.94 26.59 10.08
N THR A 119 -18.59 26.09 11.27
CA THR A 119 -17.85 26.85 12.25
C THR A 119 -16.38 26.48 12.14
N SER A 120 -15.54 27.49 11.97
CA SER A 120 -14.09 27.40 11.97
C SER A 120 -13.57 26.98 13.34
N THR A 121 -13.84 25.74 13.75
CA THR A 121 -13.21 25.15 14.91
C THR A 121 -11.81 24.69 14.50
N PRO A 122 -10.75 25.19 15.17
CA PRO A 122 -9.43 24.62 14.99
C PRO A 122 -9.45 23.13 15.33
N ASN A 123 -8.69 22.32 14.58
CA ASN A 123 -8.42 20.90 14.89
C ASN A 123 -9.52 19.85 14.59
N SER A 124 -10.37 20.06 13.58
CA SER A 124 -11.25 18.97 13.09
C SER A 124 -10.43 17.78 12.57
N PRO A 125 -10.70 16.54 13.02
CA PRO A 125 -10.01 15.37 12.50
C PRO A 125 -10.37 15.15 11.03
N ILE A 126 -9.35 14.85 10.21
CA ILE A 126 -9.50 14.44 8.81
C ILE A 126 -9.32 12.93 8.74
N THR A 127 -10.28 12.23 8.15
CA THR A 127 -10.16 10.80 7.91
C THR A 127 -9.76 10.56 6.46
N PHE A 128 -8.70 9.77 6.28
CA PHE A 128 -8.24 9.31 4.97
C PHE A 128 -8.60 7.83 4.81
N THR A 129 -9.20 7.50 3.68
CA THR A 129 -9.59 6.14 3.32
C THR A 129 -8.94 5.76 1.99
N LEU A 130 -8.28 4.61 1.94
CA LEU A 130 -7.74 4.07 0.70
C LEU A 130 -8.88 3.48 -0.14
N THR A 131 -8.94 3.87 -1.41
CA THR A 131 -9.87 3.35 -2.41
C THR A 131 -9.09 2.81 -3.62
N GLY A 132 -9.78 2.20 -4.57
CA GLY A 132 -9.13 1.57 -5.73
C GLY A 132 -8.59 0.17 -5.42
N TYR A 133 -7.85 -0.39 -6.38
CA TYR A 133 -7.40 -1.77 -6.34
C TYR A 133 -5.87 -1.85 -6.50
N PRO A 134 -5.16 -2.61 -5.64
CA PRO A 134 -5.65 -3.43 -4.52
C PRO A 134 -5.47 -2.74 -3.15
N ASN A 135 -6.44 -1.94 -2.70
CA ASN A 135 -6.34 -1.18 -1.45
C ASN A 135 -6.19 -2.04 -0.18
N ASN A 136 -6.70 -3.28 -0.20
CA ASN A 136 -6.63 -4.20 0.93
C ASN A 136 -5.19 -4.62 1.25
N ASN A 137 -4.29 -4.59 0.26
CA ASN A 137 -2.87 -4.93 0.43
C ASN A 137 -2.09 -3.87 1.21
N TYR A 138 -2.72 -2.75 1.56
CA TYR A 138 -2.09 -1.61 2.18
C TYR A 138 -2.75 -1.27 3.52
N LYS A 139 -1.97 -0.65 4.40
CA LYS A 139 -2.45 -0.11 5.67
C LYS A 139 -1.89 1.29 5.84
N LEU A 140 -2.77 2.26 6.09
CA LEU A 140 -2.33 3.59 6.49
C LEU A 140 -1.68 3.54 7.87
N SER A 141 -0.49 4.13 7.99
CA SER A 141 0.27 4.31 9.22
C SER A 141 -0.44 5.32 10.15
N THR A 142 -1.61 4.93 10.69
CA THR A 142 -2.39 5.59 11.76
C THR A 142 -2.72 7.07 11.56
N THR A 143 -4.02 7.40 11.54
CA THR A 143 -4.64 8.72 11.77
C THR A 143 -3.77 9.94 11.44
N VAL A 144 -3.88 10.45 10.22
CA VAL A 144 -3.28 11.75 9.87
C VAL A 144 -4.20 12.85 10.39
N THR A 145 -3.93 13.32 11.61
CA THR A 145 -4.58 14.51 12.15
C THR A 145 -4.00 15.74 11.47
N GLY A 146 -4.67 16.23 10.43
CA GLY A 146 -4.35 17.53 9.82
C GLY A 146 -4.75 18.69 10.74
N ILE A 147 -3.93 19.74 10.79
CA ILE A 147 -4.26 20.96 11.54
C ILE A 147 -5.04 21.92 10.63
N ASN A 148 -6.34 22.10 10.88
CA ASN A 148 -7.22 23.05 10.18
C ASN A 148 -6.66 24.50 10.22
N ALA A 149 -6.46 25.13 9.06
CA ALA A 149 -6.10 26.54 8.97
C ALA A 149 -7.30 27.45 9.29
N GLY A 150 -7.38 27.89 10.54
CA GLY A 150 -8.28 28.98 10.95
C GLY A 150 -7.99 30.29 10.19
N SER A 151 -8.90 31.26 10.31
CA SER A 151 -8.66 32.61 9.80
C SER A 151 -7.37 33.20 10.41
N GLY A 152 -6.46 33.74 9.59
CA GLY A 152 -5.27 34.47 10.06
C GLY A 152 -3.89 33.84 9.81
N TYR A 153 -3.80 32.68 9.13
CA TYR A 153 -2.50 32.12 8.73
C TYR A 153 -2.08 32.62 7.34
N THR A 154 -0.85 33.13 7.20
CA THR A 154 -0.31 33.83 6.02
C THR A 154 0.21 32.91 4.89
N LEU A 155 0.12 31.59 5.05
CA LEU A 155 0.44 30.63 4.00
C LEU A 155 -0.83 30.24 3.25
N LEU A 156 -1.07 31.01 2.19
CA LEU A 156 -2.20 30.95 1.27
C LEU A 156 -2.17 29.68 0.39
N LEU A 157 -3.32 29.04 0.18
CA LEU A 157 -3.59 28.31 -1.07
C LEU A 157 -4.56 29.17 -1.88
N VAL A 158 -4.23 29.40 -3.15
CA VAL A 158 -5.08 30.14 -4.08
C VAL A 158 -6.18 29.19 -4.58
N ASP A 159 -7.42 29.61 -4.40
CA ASP A 159 -8.59 29.09 -5.11
C ASP A 159 -8.44 29.40 -6.61
N ASN A 160 -8.43 28.37 -7.47
CA ASN A 160 -8.43 28.56 -8.93
C ASN A 160 -9.75 28.10 -9.57
N SER A 161 -10.83 28.01 -8.81
CA SER A 161 -12.17 27.77 -9.33
C SER A 161 -12.85 29.10 -9.70
N ALA A 162 -12.20 29.88 -10.57
CA ALA A 162 -12.90 30.91 -11.33
C ALA A 162 -13.67 30.23 -12.47
N GLY A 163 -14.99 30.32 -12.41
CA GLY A 163 -15.94 30.27 -13.54
C GLY A 163 -15.63 29.38 -14.75
N LEU A 164 -16.53 28.41 -14.97
CA LEU A 164 -16.77 27.74 -16.26
C LEU A 164 -15.64 26.81 -16.77
N GLY A 165 -15.83 25.53 -16.45
CA GLY A 165 -15.63 24.45 -17.41
C GLY A 165 -14.21 24.01 -17.72
N HIS A 166 -13.49 23.41 -16.75
CA HIS A 166 -12.39 22.50 -17.07
C HIS A 166 -12.35 21.31 -16.08
N ILE A 167 -12.34 20.11 -16.65
CA ILE A 167 -12.16 18.82 -15.98
C ILE A 167 -10.76 18.79 -15.35
N LEU A 168 -10.67 18.57 -14.04
CA LEU A 168 -9.49 17.98 -13.41
C LEU A 168 -9.95 17.02 -12.31
N SER A 169 -10.12 15.76 -12.71
CA SER A 169 -9.72 14.61 -11.90
C SER A 169 -8.40 14.92 -11.20
N GLY A 170 -8.35 14.77 -9.89
CA GLY A 170 -7.07 14.65 -9.19
C GLY A 170 -6.62 13.20 -9.30
N ASP A 171 -6.16 12.80 -10.48
CA ASP A 171 -5.23 11.70 -10.56
C ASP A 171 -4.00 12.12 -9.77
N GLY A 172 -3.82 11.54 -8.59
CA GLY A 172 -2.49 11.38 -8.06
C GLY A 172 -1.78 10.34 -8.90
N THR A 173 -1.48 10.62 -10.17
CA THR A 173 -0.40 9.88 -10.83
C THR A 173 0.83 10.12 -9.97
N ALA A 174 1.33 9.04 -9.36
CA ALA A 174 2.57 9.07 -8.62
C ALA A 174 3.62 9.74 -9.50
N THR A 175 4.03 10.95 -9.14
CA THR A 175 5.08 11.64 -9.89
C THR A 175 6.38 10.92 -9.55
N TYR A 176 6.84 10.09 -10.49
CA TYR A 176 8.15 9.46 -10.47
C TYR A 176 9.22 10.54 -10.51
N PHE A 177 10.12 10.54 -9.54
CA PHE A 177 11.40 11.22 -9.65
C PHE A 177 12.47 10.14 -9.68
N ASN A 178 13.25 10.12 -10.77
CA ASN A 178 14.48 9.32 -10.90
C ASN A 178 15.48 9.68 -9.81
#